data_AF-A0A517ZE91-F1
#
_entry.id   AF-A0A517ZE91-F1
#
_cell.length_a   1.000
_cell.length_b   1.000
_cell.length_c   1.000
_cell.angle_alpha   90.00
_cell.angle_beta   90.00
_cell.angle_gamma   90.00
#
_symmetry.space_group_name_H-M   'P 1'
#
loop_
_entity.id
_entity.type
_entity.pdbx_description
1 polymer ?
#
loop_
_entity_poly.entity_id
_entity_poly.type
_entity_poly.pdbx_seq_one_letter_code
_entity_poly.pdbx_strand_id
1 'polypeptide(L)'
;MTLTRWPLMVALCLLCCRHVAAQTSRLSPEANALLRAIPDADKDELESLAASLKVLPADAISLGLRIKAAGGIGNRFAELKLPELARAQYLDAVSMPHAEGASSAGCAAMWTVAMDSLLWQLNSSGETEQVLPTLDRFAEHSTSVCFQASYHRTRTEWMKHLGDAEGAAAYARRHAVELFEAAPDGFAGYELVPVIRFVRMLNADDDALRVALLEKLAANAEACVRDDGGTLVSFHAFVTARGVLSQLAVDRYVDPGEMSQYSDGVDELSEVAIANSTGENAEALKARIRLIVELFKQGQERLKARLVPAEIVGQPAPEISGDWFAETPLNSLAKMRGRVVVLDFWAVWCGPCVASFPRMQRLHEEFAADGLVVVGATEWYGYRWDDTLDKPVQDEEERGEADESGHSREVNALRRFLAQHDVSYPQIVLSKSVTNAYGVEYLPTFVVIDRQGVVRQVFTSASDTTHRALHQLVASLLEEE
;
A
#
# COMPACT_ATOMS: atom_id res chain seq x y z
N MET A 1 -21.85 11.26 -0.71
CA MET A 1 -20.73 11.32 0.25
C MET A 1 -19.83 12.46 -0.16
N THR A 2 -19.72 13.46 0.69
CA THR A 2 -19.68 14.88 0.34
C THR A 2 -18.35 15.55 0.71
N LEU A 3 -17.78 16.30 -0.26
CA LEU A 3 -17.16 17.63 -0.16
C LEU A 3 -16.05 17.99 0.87
N THR A 4 -15.62 17.14 1.80
CA THR A 4 -14.69 17.58 2.88
C THR A 4 -13.23 17.10 2.80
N ARG A 5 -12.81 16.36 1.76
CA ARG A 5 -11.42 15.84 1.68
C ARG A 5 -10.46 16.66 0.81
N TRP A 6 -10.94 17.53 -0.07
CA TRP A 6 -10.11 18.27 -1.03
C TRP A 6 -9.30 19.45 -0.45
N PRO A 7 -9.84 20.28 0.47
CA PRO A 7 -9.04 21.31 1.13
C PRO A 7 -7.88 20.70 1.93
N LEU A 8 -8.08 19.49 2.48
CA LEU A 8 -7.05 18.75 3.20
C LEU A 8 -5.96 18.20 2.27
N MET A 9 -6.33 17.73 1.07
CA MET A 9 -5.39 17.20 0.07
C MET A 9 -4.58 18.32 -0.60
N VAL A 10 -5.22 19.47 -0.85
CA VAL A 10 -4.55 20.71 -1.26
C VAL A 10 -3.66 21.21 -0.13
N ALA A 11 -4.12 21.27 1.12
CA ALA A 11 -3.29 21.60 2.28
C ALA A 11 -2.11 20.62 2.48
N LEU A 12 -2.30 19.33 2.20
CA LEU A 12 -1.25 18.31 2.28
C LEU A 12 -0.25 18.41 1.11
N CYS A 13 -0.68 18.75 -0.10
CA CYS A 13 0.23 19.07 -1.21
C CYS A 13 1.00 20.38 -0.94
N LEU A 14 0.34 21.35 -0.29
CA LEU A 14 0.95 22.60 0.18
C LEU A 14 1.94 22.39 1.34
N LEU A 15 1.72 21.38 2.20
CA LEU A 15 2.63 20.96 3.28
C LEU A 15 3.79 20.07 2.79
N CYS A 16 3.58 19.26 1.76
CA CYS A 16 4.58 18.37 1.18
C CYS A 16 5.63 19.10 0.34
N CYS A 17 5.34 20.33 -0.09
CA CYS A 17 6.33 21.21 -0.70
C CYS A 17 7.26 21.79 0.38
N ARG A 18 8.02 20.92 1.05
CA ARG A 18 8.91 21.28 2.18
C ARG A 18 10.00 22.28 1.75
N HIS A 19 10.27 22.40 0.45
CA HIS A 19 11.17 23.42 -0.10
C HIS A 19 10.51 24.81 -0.22
N VAL A 20 9.21 24.89 -0.54
CA VAL A 20 8.46 26.16 -0.48
C VAL A 20 8.17 26.54 0.97
N ALA A 21 7.88 25.57 1.85
CA ALA A 21 7.72 25.82 3.29
C ALA A 21 9.03 26.19 4.00
N ALA A 22 10.18 25.68 3.56
CA ALA A 22 11.50 26.16 4.02
C ALA A 22 11.87 27.54 3.43
N GLN A 23 11.17 27.99 2.40
CA GLN A 23 11.31 29.31 1.78
C GLN A 23 10.11 30.25 2.02
N THR A 24 9.14 29.91 2.87
CA THR A 24 8.07 30.87 3.24
C THR A 24 8.62 32.07 4.01
N SER A 25 9.83 31.97 4.57
CA SER A 25 10.62 33.08 5.09
C SER A 25 11.30 33.94 4.00
N ARG A 26 11.26 33.53 2.72
CA ARG A 26 11.80 34.24 1.55
C ARG A 26 10.75 34.72 0.56
N LEU A 27 9.50 34.25 0.64
CA LEU A 27 8.41 34.88 -0.11
C LEU A 27 8.22 36.29 0.42
N SER A 28 8.36 37.28 -0.46
CA SER A 28 8.16 38.67 -0.07
C SER A 28 6.73 38.86 0.48
N PRO A 29 6.50 39.82 1.38
CA PRO A 29 5.15 40.14 1.86
C PRO A 29 4.14 40.34 0.72
N GLU A 30 4.60 40.90 -0.40
CA GLU A 30 3.82 41.10 -1.62
C GLU A 30 3.43 39.76 -2.28
N ALA A 31 4.35 38.80 -2.36
CA ALA A 31 4.08 37.47 -2.89
C ALA A 31 3.02 36.71 -2.08
N ASN A 32 3.07 36.86 -0.75
CA ASN A 32 2.09 36.26 0.16
C ASN A 32 0.73 36.96 0.09
N ALA A 33 0.70 38.30 -0.04
CA ALA A 33 -0.54 39.05 -0.22
C ALA A 33 -1.23 38.65 -1.54
N LEU A 34 -0.46 38.50 -2.62
CA LEU A 34 -0.97 38.09 -3.93
C LEU A 34 -1.62 36.71 -3.90
N LEU A 35 -0.98 35.72 -3.28
CA LEU A 35 -1.54 34.36 -3.15
C LEU A 35 -2.80 34.32 -2.28
N ARG A 36 -2.94 35.21 -1.30
CA ARG A 36 -4.12 35.30 -0.44
C ARG A 36 -5.31 35.97 -1.12
N ALA A 37 -5.09 36.76 -2.17
CA ALA A 37 -6.16 37.44 -2.90
C ALA A 37 -6.90 36.51 -3.86
N ILE A 38 -6.23 35.49 -4.41
CA ILE A 38 -6.77 34.59 -5.45
C ILE A 38 -8.10 33.90 -5.06
N PRO A 39 -8.29 33.37 -3.83
CA PRO A 39 -9.53 32.63 -3.50
C PRO A 39 -10.80 33.49 -3.55
N ASP A 40 -10.69 34.77 -3.21
CA ASP A 40 -11.83 35.68 -3.13
C ASP A 40 -11.99 36.55 -4.39
N ALA A 41 -11.02 36.48 -5.31
CA ALA A 41 -11.00 37.29 -6.52
C ALA A 41 -12.13 36.95 -7.50
N ASP A 42 -12.72 37.99 -8.09
CA ASP A 42 -13.66 37.88 -9.20
C ASP A 42 -12.95 37.68 -10.55
N LYS A 43 -13.73 37.56 -11.64
CA LYS A 43 -13.17 37.30 -12.97
C LYS A 43 -12.17 38.38 -13.40
N ASP A 44 -12.53 39.65 -13.24
CA ASP A 44 -11.73 40.77 -13.76
C ASP A 44 -10.45 40.93 -12.93
N GLU A 45 -10.56 40.70 -11.61
CA GLU A 45 -9.42 40.64 -10.70
C GLU A 45 -8.47 39.48 -11.04
N LEU A 46 -9.00 38.30 -11.35
CA LEU A 46 -8.19 37.14 -11.76
C LEU A 46 -7.49 37.35 -13.10
N GLU A 47 -8.14 37.96 -14.09
CA GLU A 47 -7.51 38.31 -15.38
C GLU A 47 -6.39 39.33 -15.18
N SER A 48 -6.59 40.31 -14.31
CA SER A 48 -5.56 41.30 -13.92
C SER A 48 -4.37 40.65 -13.20
N LEU A 49 -4.64 39.75 -12.25
CA LEU A 49 -3.61 38.99 -11.56
C LEU A 49 -2.82 38.11 -12.55
N ALA A 50 -3.50 37.41 -13.45
CA ALA A 50 -2.89 36.59 -14.49
C ALA A 50 -1.95 37.39 -15.40
N ALA A 51 -2.39 38.58 -15.85
CA ALA A 51 -1.56 39.48 -16.64
C ALA A 51 -0.32 39.94 -15.85
N SER A 52 -0.49 40.25 -14.56
CA SER A 52 0.58 40.69 -13.67
C SER A 52 1.64 39.61 -13.44
N LEU A 53 1.26 38.33 -13.44
CA LEU A 53 2.23 37.23 -13.32
C LEU A 53 3.18 37.16 -14.52
N LYS A 54 2.72 37.52 -15.72
CA LYS A 54 3.55 37.43 -16.95
C LYS A 54 4.74 38.38 -16.91
N VAL A 55 4.62 39.51 -16.21
CA VAL A 55 5.63 40.57 -16.14
C VAL A 55 6.60 40.49 -14.96
N LEU A 56 6.48 39.49 -14.08
CA LEU A 56 7.43 39.33 -12.97
C LEU A 56 8.87 39.03 -13.45
N PRO A 57 9.91 39.22 -12.63
CA PRO A 57 11.29 38.84 -12.97
C PRO A 57 11.46 37.32 -13.02
N ALA A 58 12.28 36.78 -13.93
CA ALA A 58 12.44 35.33 -14.12
C ALA A 58 13.38 34.66 -13.09
N ASP A 59 13.54 35.22 -11.90
CA ASP A 59 14.33 34.60 -10.83
C ASP A 59 13.59 33.40 -10.20
N ALA A 60 14.33 32.54 -9.49
CA ALA A 60 13.79 31.29 -8.94
C ALA A 60 12.62 31.48 -7.95
N ILE A 61 12.59 32.58 -7.19
CA ILE A 61 11.54 32.87 -6.20
C ILE A 61 10.28 33.34 -6.94
N SER A 62 10.45 34.28 -7.86
CA SER A 62 9.39 34.79 -8.72
C SER A 62 8.81 33.72 -9.63
N LEU A 63 9.63 32.78 -10.11
CA LEU A 63 9.20 31.63 -10.91
C LEU A 63 8.32 30.67 -10.10
N GLY A 64 8.73 30.32 -8.87
CA GLY A 64 7.91 29.51 -7.97
C GLY A 64 6.58 30.19 -7.61
N LEU A 65 6.59 31.51 -7.38
CA LEU A 65 5.39 32.31 -7.17
C LEU A 65 4.45 32.29 -8.38
N ARG A 66 4.99 32.50 -9.58
CA ARG A 66 4.21 32.50 -10.82
C ARG A 66 3.50 31.18 -11.07
N ILE A 67 4.21 30.06 -10.96
CA ILE A 67 3.60 28.74 -11.18
C ILE A 67 2.50 28.50 -10.14
N LYS A 68 2.74 28.89 -8.88
CA LYS A 68 1.77 28.72 -7.79
C LYS A 68 0.53 29.60 -7.98
N ALA A 69 0.73 30.85 -8.32
CA ALA A 69 -0.36 31.80 -8.54
C ALA A 69 -1.16 31.45 -9.80
N ALA A 70 -0.51 31.05 -10.90
CA ALA A 70 -1.18 30.63 -12.12
C ALA A 70 -2.05 29.38 -11.91
N GLY A 71 -1.56 28.39 -11.14
CA GLY A 71 -2.38 27.23 -10.74
C GLY A 71 -3.56 27.60 -9.84
N GLY A 72 -3.36 28.53 -8.90
CA GLY A 72 -4.44 29.06 -8.05
C GLY A 72 -5.51 29.80 -8.85
N ILE A 73 -5.10 30.67 -9.77
CA ILE A 73 -5.99 31.43 -10.66
C ILE A 73 -6.75 30.47 -11.58
N GLY A 74 -6.07 29.45 -12.14
CA GLY A 74 -6.71 28.41 -12.95
C GLY A 74 -7.81 27.67 -12.20
N ASN A 75 -7.58 27.31 -10.93
CA ASN A 75 -8.61 26.69 -10.09
C ASN A 75 -9.79 27.63 -9.85
N ARG A 76 -9.51 28.91 -9.57
CA ARG A 76 -10.57 29.89 -9.32
C ARG A 76 -11.42 30.17 -10.57
N PHE A 77 -10.81 30.26 -11.75
CA PHE A 77 -11.55 30.36 -13.01
C PHE A 77 -12.46 29.16 -13.22
N ALA A 78 -12.02 27.96 -12.84
CA ALA A 78 -12.85 26.77 -12.91
C ALA A 78 -14.03 26.79 -11.94
N GLU A 79 -13.82 27.24 -10.70
CA GLU A 79 -14.92 27.44 -9.73
C GLU A 79 -15.96 28.44 -10.24
N LEU A 80 -15.52 29.46 -10.97
CA LEU A 80 -16.37 30.43 -11.68
C LEU A 80 -16.98 29.89 -12.98
N LYS A 81 -16.75 28.63 -13.33
CA LYS A 81 -17.21 27.97 -14.57
C LYS A 81 -16.70 28.64 -15.85
N LEU A 82 -15.43 29.06 -15.86
CA LEU A 82 -14.73 29.67 -16.99
C LEU A 82 -13.62 28.73 -17.52
N PRO A 83 -13.97 27.62 -18.20
CA PRO A 83 -13.03 26.55 -18.52
C PRO A 83 -11.91 26.97 -19.50
N GLU A 84 -12.20 27.86 -20.45
CA GLU A 84 -11.19 28.35 -21.40
C GLU A 84 -10.10 29.19 -20.70
N LEU A 85 -10.49 30.04 -19.75
CA LEU A 85 -9.55 30.85 -18.97
C LEU A 85 -8.76 29.98 -17.98
N ALA A 86 -9.42 29.03 -17.33
CA ALA A 86 -8.76 28.05 -16.47
C ALA A 86 -7.69 27.28 -17.26
N ARG A 87 -8.06 26.74 -18.43
CA ARG A 87 -7.15 26.04 -19.34
C ARG A 87 -6.00 26.92 -19.80
N ALA A 88 -6.26 28.17 -20.21
CA ALA A 88 -5.21 29.10 -20.62
C ALA A 88 -4.21 29.36 -19.48
N GLN A 89 -4.67 29.51 -18.25
CA GLN A 89 -3.79 29.70 -17.09
C GLN A 89 -2.98 28.47 -16.74
N TYR A 90 -3.57 27.28 -16.84
CA TYR A 90 -2.80 26.05 -16.69
C TYR A 90 -1.73 25.94 -17.78
N LEU A 91 -2.05 26.22 -19.05
CA LEU A 91 -1.06 26.19 -20.15
C LEU A 91 0.05 27.22 -20.00
N ASP A 92 -0.29 28.45 -19.59
CA ASP A 92 0.69 29.50 -19.29
C ASP A 92 1.66 29.05 -18.20
N ALA A 93 1.13 28.39 -17.16
CA ALA A 93 1.94 27.88 -16.08
C ALA A 93 2.93 26.81 -16.59
N VAL A 94 2.48 25.87 -17.42
CA VAL A 94 3.30 24.72 -17.90
C VAL A 94 4.43 25.18 -18.81
N SER A 95 4.18 26.25 -19.56
CA SER A 95 5.16 26.86 -20.45
C SER A 95 6.28 27.60 -19.69
N MET A 96 6.18 27.71 -18.35
CA MET A 96 7.21 28.36 -17.53
C MET A 96 8.40 27.43 -17.34
N PRO A 97 9.65 27.96 -17.38
CA PRO A 97 10.84 27.16 -17.13
C PRO A 97 10.75 26.48 -15.77
N HIS A 98 11.32 25.27 -15.67
CA HIS A 98 11.42 24.61 -14.38
C HIS A 98 12.58 25.19 -13.59
N ALA A 99 12.34 25.42 -12.30
CA ALA A 99 13.41 25.77 -11.41
C ALA A 99 14.34 24.55 -11.25
N GLU A 100 15.62 24.73 -11.59
CA GLU A 100 16.66 23.71 -11.39
C GLU A 100 16.90 23.48 -9.88
N GLY A 101 17.23 22.24 -9.51
CA GLY A 101 17.48 21.86 -8.11
C GLY A 101 16.21 21.45 -7.33
N ALA A 102 16.25 21.53 -6.00
CA ALA A 102 15.23 21.01 -5.08
C ALA A 102 13.83 21.67 -5.19
N SER A 103 13.70 22.73 -5.98
CA SER A 103 12.45 23.41 -6.34
C SER A 103 11.61 22.64 -7.38
N SER A 104 12.20 21.71 -8.12
CA SER A 104 11.56 20.90 -9.18
C SER A 104 10.53 19.88 -8.65
N ALA A 105 10.74 19.29 -7.47
CA ALA A 105 9.76 18.40 -6.83
C ALA A 105 8.47 19.16 -6.42
N GLY A 106 8.63 20.41 -6.00
CA GLY A 106 7.51 21.30 -5.74
C GLY A 106 6.74 21.65 -7.01
N CYS A 107 7.47 21.87 -8.11
CA CYS A 107 6.88 22.09 -9.42
C CYS A 107 6.08 20.85 -9.88
N ALA A 108 6.66 19.65 -9.83
CA ALA A 108 5.97 18.42 -10.27
C ALA A 108 4.72 18.08 -9.44
N ALA A 109 4.75 18.30 -8.12
CA ALA A 109 3.56 18.14 -7.28
C ALA A 109 2.46 19.13 -7.64
N MET A 110 2.83 20.40 -7.87
CA MET A 110 1.88 21.42 -8.34
C MET A 110 1.33 21.09 -9.74
N TRP A 111 2.16 20.56 -10.64
CA TRP A 111 1.73 20.11 -11.97
C TRP A 111 0.74 18.95 -11.89
N THR A 112 1.00 17.97 -11.03
CA THR A 112 0.08 16.85 -10.82
C THR A 112 -1.29 17.36 -10.37
N VAL A 113 -1.32 18.30 -9.44
CA VAL A 113 -2.58 18.92 -8.98
C VAL A 113 -3.28 19.69 -10.11
N ALA A 114 -2.53 20.49 -10.89
CA ALA A 114 -3.09 21.23 -12.01
C ALA A 114 -3.68 20.30 -13.10
N MET A 115 -2.97 19.24 -13.44
CA MET A 115 -3.45 18.20 -14.35
C MET A 115 -4.72 17.55 -13.77
N ASP A 116 -4.69 17.06 -12.55
CA ASP A 116 -5.84 16.40 -11.92
C ASP A 116 -7.09 17.31 -11.88
N SER A 117 -6.92 18.59 -11.55
CA SER A 117 -8.00 19.59 -11.58
C SER A 117 -8.60 19.79 -12.97
N LEU A 118 -7.75 19.92 -13.99
CA LEU A 118 -8.18 20.10 -15.38
C LEU A 118 -8.90 18.85 -15.91
N LEU A 119 -8.36 17.68 -15.58
CA LEU A 119 -8.91 16.39 -15.96
C LEU A 119 -10.29 16.16 -15.36
N TRP A 120 -10.46 16.51 -14.09
CA TRP A 120 -11.76 16.47 -13.43
C TRP A 120 -12.77 17.40 -14.11
N GLN A 121 -12.36 18.62 -14.48
CA GLN A 121 -13.23 19.56 -15.18
C GLN A 121 -13.71 19.01 -16.51
N LEU A 122 -12.78 18.58 -17.37
CA LEU A 122 -13.09 18.00 -18.68
C LEU A 122 -14.04 16.80 -18.54
N ASN A 123 -13.82 15.96 -17.53
CA ASN A 123 -14.72 14.84 -17.28
C ASN A 123 -16.11 15.30 -16.81
N SER A 124 -16.17 16.30 -15.92
CA SER A 124 -17.43 16.83 -15.39
C SER A 124 -18.26 17.61 -16.42
N SER A 125 -17.62 18.18 -17.44
CA SER A 125 -18.26 18.87 -18.56
C SER A 125 -18.68 17.92 -19.70
N GLY A 126 -18.34 16.63 -19.61
CA GLY A 126 -18.59 15.65 -20.67
C GLY A 126 -17.59 15.69 -21.82
N GLU A 127 -16.48 16.41 -21.66
CA GLU A 127 -15.40 16.57 -22.65
C GLU A 127 -14.27 15.56 -22.43
N THR A 128 -14.58 14.33 -21.99
CA THR A 128 -13.58 13.31 -21.64
C THR A 128 -12.66 12.96 -22.82
N GLU A 129 -13.13 13.10 -24.05
CA GLU A 129 -12.33 12.93 -25.28
C GLU A 129 -11.18 13.95 -25.42
N GLN A 130 -11.28 15.11 -24.77
CA GLN A 130 -10.24 16.15 -24.80
C GLN A 130 -9.14 15.93 -23.75
N VAL A 131 -9.30 14.97 -22.84
CA VAL A 131 -8.36 14.70 -21.75
C VAL A 131 -6.98 14.29 -22.26
N LEU A 132 -6.89 13.22 -23.04
CA LEU A 132 -5.60 12.71 -23.52
C LEU A 132 -4.88 13.70 -24.46
N PRO A 133 -5.53 14.33 -25.46
CA PRO A 133 -4.89 15.37 -26.27
C PRO A 133 -4.42 16.57 -25.45
N THR A 134 -5.14 16.90 -24.37
CA THR A 134 -4.75 17.98 -23.48
C THR A 134 -3.52 17.59 -22.69
N LEU A 135 -3.49 16.39 -22.09
CA LEU A 135 -2.31 15.80 -21.47
C LEU A 135 -1.12 15.77 -22.43
N ASP A 136 -1.27 15.29 -23.66
CA ASP A 136 -0.17 15.21 -24.63
C ASP A 136 0.50 16.56 -24.88
N ARG A 137 -0.28 17.65 -24.93
CA ARG A 137 0.29 19.01 -24.98
C ARG A 137 1.09 19.38 -23.75
N PHE A 138 0.76 18.89 -22.55
CA PHE A 138 1.57 19.14 -21.35
C PHE A 138 2.97 18.53 -21.48
N ALA A 139 3.09 17.36 -22.12
CA ALA A 139 4.38 16.67 -22.28
C ALA A 139 5.39 17.46 -23.12
N GLU A 140 4.92 18.24 -24.10
CA GLU A 140 5.77 19.02 -25.02
C GLU A 140 6.54 20.15 -24.32
N HIS A 141 6.10 20.57 -23.15
CA HIS A 141 6.58 21.81 -22.50
C HIS A 141 7.61 21.57 -21.39
N SER A 142 7.98 20.31 -21.12
CA SER A 142 8.90 19.97 -20.04
C SER A 142 9.84 18.83 -20.39
N THR A 143 11.14 19.02 -20.16
CA THR A 143 12.16 17.95 -20.23
C THR A 143 12.49 17.36 -18.85
N SER A 144 11.79 17.77 -17.79
CA SER A 144 12.08 17.30 -16.43
C SER A 144 11.66 15.85 -16.25
N VAL A 145 12.58 14.99 -15.81
CA VAL A 145 12.30 13.57 -15.52
C VAL A 145 11.19 13.43 -14.48
N CYS A 146 11.23 14.23 -13.42
CA CYS A 146 10.21 14.28 -12.37
C CYS A 146 8.81 14.60 -12.93
N PHE A 147 8.74 15.56 -13.83
CA PHE A 147 7.49 15.93 -14.51
C PHE A 147 7.04 14.81 -15.44
N GLN A 148 7.92 14.31 -16.32
CA GLN A 148 7.61 13.24 -17.26
C GLN A 148 7.10 11.99 -16.54
N ALA A 149 7.74 11.56 -15.45
CA ALA A 149 7.27 10.44 -14.64
C ALA A 149 5.84 10.65 -14.10
N SER A 150 5.55 11.87 -13.60
CA SER A 150 4.23 12.21 -13.06
C SER A 150 3.17 12.28 -14.17
N TYR A 151 3.54 12.86 -15.30
CA TYR A 151 2.73 12.95 -16.51
C TYR A 151 2.37 11.58 -17.07
N HIS A 152 3.37 10.71 -17.34
CA HIS A 152 3.13 9.38 -17.89
C HIS A 152 2.24 8.55 -16.97
N ARG A 153 2.42 8.70 -15.65
CA ARG A 153 1.56 8.07 -14.64
C ARG A 153 0.11 8.51 -14.79
N THR A 154 -0.15 9.82 -14.75
CA THR A 154 -1.51 10.38 -14.86
C THR A 154 -2.16 9.97 -16.18
N ARG A 155 -1.44 10.08 -17.29
CA ARG A 155 -1.96 9.69 -18.61
C ARG A 155 -2.33 8.21 -18.67
N THR A 156 -1.50 7.33 -18.10
CA THR A 156 -1.77 5.89 -18.09
C THR A 156 -3.04 5.57 -17.30
N GLU A 157 -3.25 6.21 -16.14
CA GLU A 157 -4.49 6.03 -15.37
C GLU A 157 -5.72 6.51 -16.14
N TRP A 158 -5.60 7.61 -16.89
CA TRP A 158 -6.70 8.08 -17.75
C TRP A 158 -7.03 7.14 -18.89
N MET A 159 -6.03 6.53 -19.53
CA MET A 159 -6.28 5.49 -20.54
C MET A 159 -7.08 4.32 -19.96
N LYS A 160 -6.73 3.86 -18.75
CA LYS A 160 -7.51 2.83 -18.04
C LYS A 160 -8.94 3.30 -17.75
N HIS A 161 -9.11 4.55 -17.31
CA HIS A 161 -10.44 5.12 -17.04
C HIS A 161 -11.33 5.15 -18.28
N LEU A 162 -10.74 5.37 -19.46
CA LEU A 162 -11.40 5.31 -20.76
C LEU A 162 -11.67 3.88 -21.27
N GLY A 163 -11.29 2.85 -20.51
CA GLY A 163 -11.46 1.45 -20.87
C GLY A 163 -10.32 0.86 -21.72
N ASP A 164 -9.25 1.63 -21.98
CA ASP A 164 -8.08 1.19 -22.76
C ASP A 164 -6.98 0.63 -21.85
N ALA A 165 -7.26 -0.51 -21.21
CA ALA A 165 -6.31 -1.15 -20.30
C ALA A 165 -5.04 -1.69 -21.01
N GLU A 166 -5.21 -2.22 -22.23
CA GLU A 166 -4.11 -2.77 -23.02
C GLU A 166 -3.19 -1.66 -23.55
N GLY A 167 -3.76 -0.60 -24.12
CA GLY A 167 -3.00 0.57 -24.54
C GLY A 167 -2.31 1.26 -23.37
N ALA A 168 -2.96 1.33 -22.20
CA ALA A 168 -2.34 1.85 -20.98
C ALA A 168 -1.10 1.04 -20.58
N ALA A 169 -1.16 -0.29 -20.62
CA ALA A 169 -0.02 -1.15 -20.31
C ALA A 169 1.13 -0.92 -21.32
N ALA A 170 0.83 -0.92 -22.62
CA ALA A 170 1.82 -0.67 -23.66
C ALA A 170 2.48 0.72 -23.54
N TYR A 171 1.69 1.74 -23.20
CA TYR A 171 2.17 3.10 -22.96
C TYR A 171 3.11 3.17 -21.76
N ALA A 172 2.70 2.59 -20.61
CA ALA A 172 3.52 2.56 -19.41
C ALA A 172 4.88 1.88 -19.65
N ARG A 173 4.86 0.73 -20.33
CA ARG A 173 6.06 -0.03 -20.68
C ARG A 173 7.05 0.79 -21.49
N ARG A 174 6.58 1.43 -22.56
CA ARG A 174 7.42 2.24 -23.46
C ARG A 174 8.06 3.40 -22.71
N HIS A 175 7.24 4.20 -22.03
CA HIS A 175 7.73 5.41 -21.38
C HIS A 175 8.53 5.13 -20.11
N ALA A 176 8.37 3.96 -19.49
CA ALA A 176 9.25 3.52 -18.41
C ALA A 176 10.68 3.28 -18.91
N VAL A 177 10.86 2.79 -20.14
CA VAL A 177 12.20 2.63 -20.74
C VAL A 177 12.78 4.00 -21.12
N GLU A 178 12.02 4.82 -21.84
CA GLU A 178 12.46 6.14 -22.31
C GLU A 178 12.90 7.05 -21.13
N LEU A 179 12.17 7.01 -20.01
CA LEU A 179 12.49 7.79 -18.82
C LEU A 179 13.88 7.47 -18.24
N PHE A 180 14.32 6.21 -18.35
CA PHE A 180 15.62 5.77 -17.86
C PHE A 180 16.74 5.90 -18.90
N GLU A 181 16.40 5.99 -20.19
CA GLU A 181 17.34 6.36 -21.25
C GLU A 181 17.65 7.86 -21.22
N ALA A 182 16.66 8.69 -20.85
CA ALA A 182 16.81 10.14 -20.68
C ALA A 182 17.66 10.53 -19.45
N ALA A 183 17.87 9.60 -18.52
CA ALA A 183 18.65 9.79 -17.29
C ALA A 183 19.86 8.84 -17.22
N PRO A 184 20.88 8.98 -18.10
CA PRO A 184 22.01 8.06 -18.18
C PRO A 184 22.91 8.10 -16.93
N ASP A 185 23.06 9.28 -16.32
CA ASP A 185 23.90 9.50 -15.13
C ASP A 185 23.15 9.24 -13.81
N GLY A 186 21.92 8.72 -13.88
CA GLY A 186 21.06 8.48 -12.72
C GLY A 186 20.07 9.61 -12.45
N PHE A 187 19.40 9.52 -11.30
CA PHE A 187 18.33 10.44 -10.90
C PHE A 187 18.77 11.25 -9.70
N ALA A 188 18.37 12.52 -9.64
CA ALA A 188 18.50 13.27 -8.39
C ALA A 188 17.54 12.68 -7.34
N GLY A 189 17.92 12.75 -6.06
CA GLY A 189 17.17 12.11 -4.98
C GLY A 189 15.68 12.50 -4.91
N TYR A 190 15.33 13.71 -5.32
CA TYR A 190 13.94 14.20 -5.35
C TYR A 190 13.10 13.65 -6.52
N GLU A 191 13.73 13.13 -7.57
CA GLU A 191 13.06 12.57 -8.76
C GLU A 191 12.66 11.11 -8.55
N LEU A 192 13.35 10.41 -7.65
CA LEU A 192 13.18 8.98 -7.41
C LEU A 192 11.75 8.58 -7.05
N VAL A 193 11.05 9.37 -6.24
CA VAL A 193 9.68 9.03 -5.78
C VAL A 193 8.67 9.01 -6.93
N PRO A 194 8.55 10.06 -7.77
CA PRO A 194 7.75 10.01 -8.99
C PRO A 194 8.09 8.84 -9.92
N VAL A 195 9.39 8.58 -10.12
CA VAL A 195 9.84 7.48 -11.01
C VAL A 195 9.43 6.12 -10.45
N ILE A 196 9.63 5.85 -9.16
CA ILE A 196 9.15 4.62 -8.49
C ILE A 196 7.63 4.47 -8.64
N ARG A 197 6.86 5.55 -8.44
CA ARG A 197 5.40 5.51 -8.58
C ARG A 197 4.97 5.14 -10.00
N PHE A 198 5.68 5.61 -11.00
CA PHE A 198 5.41 5.27 -12.39
C PHE A 198 5.82 3.83 -12.72
N VAL A 199 7.01 3.37 -12.30
CA VAL A 199 7.45 1.97 -12.50
C VAL A 199 6.49 0.97 -11.86
N ARG A 200 5.87 1.32 -10.72
CA ARG A 200 4.83 0.50 -10.09
C ARG A 200 3.56 0.33 -10.93
N MET A 201 3.35 1.12 -11.98
CA MET A 201 2.22 0.98 -12.88
C MET A 201 2.35 -0.13 -13.92
N LEU A 202 3.58 -0.59 -14.18
CA LEU A 202 3.83 -1.72 -15.06
C LEU A 202 3.05 -2.94 -14.57
N ASN A 203 2.51 -3.74 -15.51
CA ASN A 203 1.67 -4.88 -15.19
C ASN A 203 2.50 -6.13 -14.84
N ALA A 204 1.82 -7.24 -14.57
CA ALA A 204 2.48 -8.52 -14.25
C ALA A 204 3.24 -9.13 -15.43
N ASP A 205 2.94 -8.76 -16.67
CA ASP A 205 3.67 -9.26 -17.85
C ASP A 205 5.04 -8.59 -18.02
N ASP A 206 5.19 -7.38 -17.47
CA ASP A 206 6.42 -6.58 -17.50
C ASP A 206 7.31 -6.81 -16.27
N ASP A 207 7.14 -7.92 -15.58
CA ASP A 207 7.74 -8.19 -14.29
C ASP A 207 9.28 -8.21 -14.31
N ALA A 208 9.89 -8.74 -15.38
CA ALA A 208 11.34 -8.70 -15.57
C ALA A 208 11.84 -7.25 -15.76
N LEU A 209 11.11 -6.44 -16.52
CA LEU A 209 11.41 -5.02 -16.69
C LEU A 209 11.27 -4.27 -15.36
N ARG A 210 10.20 -4.54 -14.60
CA ARG A 210 9.97 -3.94 -13.28
C ARG A 210 11.12 -4.19 -12.32
N VAL A 211 11.60 -5.43 -12.24
CA VAL A 211 12.74 -5.79 -11.40
C VAL A 211 13.97 -4.98 -11.79
N ALA A 212 14.35 -4.99 -13.08
CA ALA A 212 15.52 -4.25 -13.56
C ALA A 212 15.43 -2.74 -13.27
N LEU A 213 14.26 -2.12 -13.48
CA LEU A 213 14.06 -0.70 -13.20
C LEU A 213 14.08 -0.39 -11.70
N LEU A 214 13.50 -1.25 -10.86
CA LEU A 214 13.51 -1.09 -9.40
C LEU A 214 14.91 -1.28 -8.80
N GLU A 215 15.70 -2.22 -9.32
CA GLU A 215 17.10 -2.39 -8.92
C GLU A 215 17.92 -1.16 -9.29
N LYS A 216 17.76 -0.64 -10.53
CA LYS A 216 18.41 0.61 -10.94
C LYS A 216 17.98 1.78 -10.06
N LEU A 217 16.71 1.87 -9.68
CA LEU A 217 16.22 2.90 -8.75
C LEU A 217 16.80 2.75 -7.35
N ALA A 218 16.90 1.52 -6.83
CA ALA A 218 17.51 1.26 -5.54
C ALA A 218 18.99 1.64 -5.55
N ALA A 219 19.74 1.28 -6.58
CA ALA A 219 21.16 1.66 -6.71
C ALA A 219 21.35 3.19 -6.76
N ASN A 220 20.53 3.90 -7.54
CA ASN A 220 20.55 5.37 -7.58
C ASN A 220 20.18 5.99 -6.22
N ALA A 221 19.15 5.44 -5.56
CA ALA A 221 18.72 5.91 -4.25
C ALA A 221 19.80 5.71 -3.19
N GLU A 222 20.51 4.58 -3.23
CA GLU A 222 21.64 4.29 -2.37
C GLU A 222 22.79 5.28 -2.59
N ALA A 223 23.19 5.52 -3.85
CA ALA A 223 24.21 6.50 -4.19
C ALA A 223 23.84 7.90 -3.67
N CYS A 224 22.59 8.35 -3.87
CA CYS A 224 22.13 9.63 -3.34
C CYS A 224 22.18 9.73 -1.80
N VAL A 225 21.99 8.62 -1.08
CA VAL A 225 22.11 8.63 0.39
C VAL A 225 23.57 8.74 0.81
N ARG A 226 24.49 8.07 0.09
CA ARG A 226 25.92 8.02 0.42
C ARG A 226 26.68 9.27 -0.02
N ASP A 227 26.43 9.78 -1.21
CA ASP A 227 27.29 10.79 -1.86
C ASP A 227 26.83 12.23 -1.60
N ASP A 228 25.52 12.49 -1.61
CA ASP A 228 24.96 13.86 -1.59
C ASP A 228 24.41 14.28 -0.21
N GLY A 229 24.57 13.46 0.82
CA GLY A 229 23.94 13.68 2.12
C GLY A 229 22.40 13.59 2.07
N GLY A 230 21.83 12.95 1.04
CA GLY A 230 20.39 12.77 0.89
C GLY A 230 19.82 11.98 2.08
N THR A 231 18.94 12.60 2.86
CA THR A 231 18.53 12.03 4.15
C THR A 231 17.30 11.14 4.04
N LEU A 232 16.13 11.74 3.85
CA LEU A 232 14.86 11.03 4.01
C LEU A 232 14.25 10.57 2.69
N VAL A 233 14.33 11.38 1.63
CA VAL A 233 13.64 11.10 0.37
C VAL A 233 14.33 9.96 -0.38
N SER A 234 15.66 10.04 -0.54
CA SER A 234 16.47 9.00 -1.17
C SER A 234 16.41 7.70 -0.38
N PHE A 235 16.54 7.75 0.95
CA PHE A 235 16.39 6.55 1.79
C PHE A 235 14.99 5.93 1.68
N HIS A 236 13.93 6.74 1.71
CA HIS A 236 12.57 6.24 1.52
C HIS A 236 12.37 5.60 0.13
N ALA A 237 12.96 6.19 -0.92
CA ALA A 237 12.94 5.63 -2.26
C ALA A 237 13.66 4.27 -2.32
N PHE A 238 14.84 4.15 -1.70
CA PHE A 238 15.59 2.90 -1.57
C PHE A 238 14.73 1.81 -0.90
N VAL A 239 14.23 2.09 0.30
CA VAL A 239 13.40 1.13 1.07
C VAL A 239 12.13 0.75 0.31
N THR A 240 11.51 1.70 -0.38
CA THR A 240 10.32 1.44 -1.20
C THR A 240 10.64 0.50 -2.36
N ALA A 241 11.73 0.76 -3.10
CA ALA A 241 12.14 -0.10 -4.20
C ALA A 241 12.45 -1.53 -3.73
N ARG A 242 13.21 -1.66 -2.64
CA ARG A 242 13.51 -2.95 -1.98
C ARG A 242 12.25 -3.69 -1.53
N GLY A 243 11.28 -2.99 -0.95
CA GLY A 243 10.02 -3.59 -0.51
C GLY A 243 9.18 -4.12 -1.67
N VAL A 244 9.13 -3.38 -2.79
CA VAL A 244 8.43 -3.84 -4.00
C VAL A 244 9.15 -5.03 -4.63
N LEU A 245 10.49 -5.03 -4.67
CA LEU A 245 11.27 -6.18 -5.15
C LEU A 245 11.01 -7.43 -4.30
N SER A 246 10.94 -7.28 -2.98
CA SER A 246 10.59 -8.38 -2.06
C SER A 246 9.20 -8.94 -2.35
N GLN A 247 8.23 -8.07 -2.60
CA GLN A 247 6.86 -8.47 -2.97
C GLN A 247 6.83 -9.23 -4.30
N LEU A 248 7.55 -8.74 -5.32
CA LEU A 248 7.63 -9.41 -6.62
C LEU A 248 8.29 -10.79 -6.53
N ALA A 249 9.30 -10.96 -5.68
CA ALA A 249 9.92 -12.25 -5.43
C ALA A 249 8.93 -13.27 -4.84
N VAL A 250 8.11 -12.83 -3.87
CA VAL A 250 7.07 -13.65 -3.26
C VAL A 250 5.94 -13.98 -4.24
N ASP A 251 5.47 -13.00 -5.03
CA ASP A 251 4.37 -13.21 -5.98
C ASP A 251 4.72 -14.18 -7.12
N ARG A 252 6.02 -14.33 -7.42
CA ARG A 252 6.54 -15.31 -8.37
C ARG A 252 6.81 -16.70 -7.75
N TYR A 253 6.48 -16.90 -6.47
CA TYR A 253 6.78 -18.12 -5.72
C TYR A 253 8.27 -18.51 -5.77
N VAL A 254 9.16 -17.52 -5.72
CA VAL A 254 10.60 -17.77 -5.78
C VAL A 254 11.17 -18.08 -4.39
N ASP A 255 12.30 -18.78 -4.37
CA ASP A 255 13.10 -19.17 -3.20
C ASP A 255 13.19 -18.03 -2.15
N PRO A 256 12.91 -18.30 -0.85
CA PRO A 256 13.16 -17.38 0.26
C PRO A 256 14.53 -16.70 0.23
N GLY A 257 15.55 -17.39 -0.30
CA GLY A 257 16.88 -16.81 -0.55
C GLY A 257 16.84 -15.57 -1.44
N GLU A 258 16.06 -15.60 -2.53
CA GLU A 258 15.89 -14.44 -3.42
C GLU A 258 15.08 -13.30 -2.79
N MET A 259 14.18 -13.58 -1.86
CA MET A 259 13.49 -12.52 -1.12
C MET A 259 14.46 -11.81 -0.17
N SER A 260 15.28 -12.57 0.55
CA SER A 260 16.16 -12.05 1.60
C SER A 260 17.18 -11.04 1.07
N GLN A 261 17.68 -11.23 -0.16
CA GLN A 261 18.65 -10.31 -0.81
C GLN A 261 18.13 -8.88 -0.92
N TYR A 262 16.80 -8.68 -1.01
CA TYR A 262 16.21 -7.36 -1.13
C TYR A 262 16.07 -6.65 0.22
N SER A 263 16.32 -7.33 1.34
CA SER A 263 16.45 -6.71 2.65
C SER A 263 17.86 -6.20 2.94
N ASP A 264 18.85 -6.64 2.14
CA ASP A 264 20.26 -6.30 2.34
C ASP A 264 20.51 -4.79 2.21
N GLY A 265 21.40 -4.29 3.07
CA GLY A 265 21.83 -2.90 3.08
C GLY A 265 20.84 -1.90 3.69
N VAL A 266 19.59 -2.29 3.99
CA VAL A 266 18.59 -1.37 4.60
C VAL A 266 19.06 -0.84 5.94
N ASP A 267 19.54 -1.72 6.84
CA ASP A 267 19.99 -1.33 8.18
C ASP A 267 21.24 -0.44 8.09
N GLU A 268 22.25 -0.84 7.30
CA GLU A 268 23.47 -0.05 7.07
C GLU A 268 23.16 1.34 6.51
N LEU A 269 22.35 1.40 5.44
CA LEU A 269 22.03 2.65 4.78
C LEU A 269 21.17 3.56 5.67
N SER A 270 20.38 2.98 6.59
CA SER A 270 19.61 3.74 7.57
C SER A 270 20.51 4.49 8.54
N GLU A 271 21.62 3.89 8.98
CA GLU A 271 22.60 4.54 9.84
C GLU A 271 23.29 5.70 9.11
N VAL A 272 23.62 5.52 7.83
CA VAL A 272 24.14 6.61 6.97
C VAL A 272 23.12 7.75 6.85
N ALA A 273 21.85 7.44 6.55
CA ALA A 273 20.80 8.45 6.46
C ALA A 273 20.53 9.16 7.81
N ILE A 274 20.65 8.46 8.93
CA ILE A 274 20.54 9.01 10.29
C ILE A 274 21.72 9.95 10.58
N ALA A 275 22.94 9.55 10.22
CA ALA A 275 24.14 10.37 10.39
C ALA A 275 24.07 11.67 9.56
N ASN A 276 23.55 11.58 8.33
CA ASN A 276 23.36 12.72 7.44
C ASN A 276 22.21 13.66 7.89
N SER A 277 21.33 13.19 8.78
CA SER A 277 20.20 13.97 9.30
C SER A 277 20.64 14.99 10.36
N THR A 278 21.06 16.17 9.89
CA THR A 278 21.56 17.30 10.70
C THR A 278 20.64 18.53 10.64
N GLY A 279 20.89 19.55 11.46
CA GLY A 279 20.13 20.80 11.52
C GLY A 279 18.93 20.80 12.48
N GLU A 280 18.13 21.87 12.47
CA GLU A 280 17.03 22.11 13.43
C GLU A 280 15.98 20.99 13.46
N ASN A 281 15.81 20.25 12.34
CA ASN A 281 14.85 19.16 12.20
C ASN A 281 15.47 17.75 12.30
N ALA A 282 16.73 17.64 12.74
CA ALA A 282 17.48 16.38 12.77
C ALA A 282 16.74 15.25 13.48
N GLU A 283 16.26 15.45 14.70
CA GLU A 283 15.59 14.39 15.47
C GLU A 283 14.28 13.93 14.83
N ALA A 284 13.50 14.85 14.24
CA ALA A 284 12.29 14.48 13.50
C ALA A 284 12.60 13.66 12.23
N LEU A 285 13.72 13.96 11.55
CA LEU A 285 14.17 13.17 10.39
C LEU A 285 14.62 11.78 10.80
N LYS A 286 15.45 11.67 11.85
CA LYS A 286 15.91 10.38 12.40
C LYS A 286 14.75 9.51 12.86
N ALA A 287 13.77 10.09 13.56
CA ALA A 287 12.57 9.36 13.98
C ALA A 287 11.79 8.80 12.79
N ARG A 288 11.68 9.56 11.69
CA ARG A 288 11.02 9.09 10.46
C ARG A 288 11.80 7.98 9.77
N ILE A 289 13.14 8.05 9.75
CA ILE A 289 13.99 6.98 9.19
C ILE A 289 13.80 5.68 9.98
N ARG A 290 13.85 5.74 11.31
CA ARG A 290 13.60 4.57 12.18
C ARG A 290 12.21 3.97 11.94
N LEU A 291 11.18 4.81 11.83
CA LEU A 291 9.83 4.35 11.51
C LEU A 291 9.75 3.66 10.14
N ILE A 292 10.45 4.18 9.12
CA ILE A 292 10.51 3.56 7.79
C ILE A 292 11.16 2.17 7.87
N VAL A 293 12.26 2.02 8.61
CA VAL A 293 12.94 0.72 8.82
C VAL A 293 12.01 -0.25 9.54
N GLU A 294 11.33 0.19 10.60
CA GLU A 294 10.39 -0.66 11.34
C GLU A 294 9.23 -1.15 10.47
N LEU A 295 8.59 -0.23 9.72
CA LEU A 295 7.52 -0.59 8.79
C LEU A 295 8.00 -1.52 7.68
N PHE A 296 9.23 -1.33 7.20
CA PHE A 296 9.84 -2.24 6.23
C PHE A 296 10.03 -3.63 6.81
N LYS A 297 10.61 -3.76 8.01
CA LYS A 297 10.81 -5.03 8.71
C LYS A 297 9.49 -5.76 8.94
N GLN A 298 8.46 -5.05 9.40
CA GLN A 298 7.10 -5.61 9.51
C GLN A 298 6.55 -6.08 8.16
N GLY A 299 6.80 -5.33 7.09
CA GLY A 299 6.44 -5.74 5.73
C GLY A 299 7.17 -7.02 5.28
N GLN A 300 8.47 -7.13 5.57
CA GLN A 300 9.26 -8.34 5.29
C GLN A 300 8.73 -9.56 6.04
N GLU A 301 8.38 -9.42 7.32
CA GLU A 301 7.82 -10.54 8.10
C GLU A 301 6.46 -10.99 7.56
N ARG A 302 5.60 -10.06 7.13
CA ARG A 302 4.34 -10.40 6.44
C ARG A 302 4.57 -11.14 5.13
N LEU A 303 5.52 -10.66 4.33
CA LEU A 303 5.88 -11.29 3.06
C LEU A 303 6.44 -12.71 3.26
N LYS A 304 7.33 -12.91 4.25
CA LYS A 304 7.82 -14.24 4.61
C LYS A 304 6.67 -15.16 5.04
N ALA A 305 5.74 -14.65 5.84
CA ALA A 305 4.58 -15.42 6.27
C ALA A 305 3.71 -15.92 5.09
N ARG A 306 3.75 -15.27 3.92
CA ARG A 306 3.08 -15.75 2.70
C ARG A 306 3.77 -16.94 2.03
N LEU A 307 5.06 -17.14 2.27
CA LEU A 307 5.83 -18.27 1.75
C LEU A 307 5.67 -19.52 2.62
N VAL A 308 5.49 -19.33 3.93
CA VAL A 308 5.34 -20.42 4.91
C VAL A 308 4.30 -21.48 4.50
N PRO A 309 3.09 -21.14 3.99
CA PRO A 309 2.12 -22.14 3.54
C PRO A 309 2.68 -23.11 2.49
N ALA A 310 3.54 -22.65 1.58
CA ALA A 310 4.18 -23.50 0.59
C ALA A 310 5.36 -24.30 1.18
N GLU A 311 6.14 -23.69 2.08
CA GLU A 311 7.31 -24.31 2.71
C GLU A 311 6.95 -25.47 3.66
N ILE A 312 5.83 -25.35 4.38
CA ILE A 312 5.43 -26.37 5.35
C ILE A 312 4.79 -27.59 4.70
N VAL A 313 4.35 -27.50 3.44
CA VAL A 313 3.80 -28.66 2.72
C VAL A 313 4.89 -29.72 2.54
N GLY A 314 4.58 -30.96 2.96
CA GLY A 314 5.52 -32.08 3.02
C GLY A 314 6.37 -32.12 4.28
N GLN A 315 6.27 -31.13 5.18
CA GLN A 315 6.97 -31.10 6.46
C GLN A 315 6.07 -31.60 7.61
N PRO A 316 6.66 -32.08 8.72
CA PRO A 316 5.90 -32.31 9.95
C PRO A 316 5.17 -31.02 10.36
N ALA A 317 3.89 -31.14 10.71
CA ALA A 317 3.11 -29.99 11.17
C ALA A 317 3.75 -29.39 12.46
N PRO A 318 3.91 -28.05 12.53
CA PRO A 318 4.30 -27.38 13.77
C PRO A 318 3.40 -27.81 14.93
N GLU A 319 3.92 -27.94 16.16
CA GLU A 319 3.06 -28.34 17.28
C GLU A 319 2.05 -27.24 17.63
N ILE A 320 0.80 -27.63 17.91
CA ILE A 320 -0.23 -26.71 18.39
C ILE A 320 -0.21 -26.66 19.93
N SER A 321 -0.13 -25.46 20.48
CA SER A 321 -0.21 -25.22 21.93
C SER A 321 -1.04 -23.97 22.18
N GLY A 322 -1.94 -24.04 23.15
CA GLY A 322 -2.89 -22.97 23.41
C GLY A 322 -3.98 -23.36 24.40
N ASP A 323 -4.94 -22.46 24.57
CA ASP A 323 -6.04 -22.61 25.50
C ASP A 323 -7.22 -23.29 24.80
N TRP A 324 -7.47 -24.54 25.16
CA TRP A 324 -8.63 -25.30 24.69
C TRP A 324 -9.87 -24.88 25.48
N PHE A 325 -10.89 -24.38 24.78
CA PHE A 325 -12.13 -23.91 25.42
C PHE A 325 -13.36 -24.75 25.06
N ALA A 326 -13.21 -25.70 24.14
CA ALA A 326 -14.08 -26.86 23.98
C ALA A 326 -13.29 -28.11 24.40
N GLU A 327 -13.52 -28.60 25.62
CA GLU A 327 -12.77 -29.72 26.20
C GLU A 327 -12.79 -30.95 25.28
N THR A 328 -11.61 -31.46 24.92
CA THR A 328 -11.44 -32.64 24.06
C THR A 328 -10.28 -33.50 24.55
N PRO A 329 -10.37 -34.84 24.48
CA PRO A 329 -9.22 -35.71 24.72
C PRO A 329 -8.12 -35.53 23.65
N LEU A 330 -8.48 -35.00 22.47
CA LEU A 330 -7.59 -34.72 21.35
C LEU A 330 -7.07 -33.27 21.45
N ASN A 331 -6.27 -32.98 22.48
CA ASN A 331 -5.80 -31.62 22.77
C ASN A 331 -4.33 -31.35 22.37
N SER A 332 -3.77 -32.16 21.47
CA SER A 332 -2.46 -31.94 20.84
C SER A 332 -2.34 -32.74 19.54
N LEU A 333 -1.40 -32.38 18.64
CA LEU A 333 -1.19 -33.13 17.40
C LEU A 333 -0.66 -34.53 17.67
N ALA A 334 0.17 -34.69 18.70
CA ALA A 334 0.68 -36.00 19.11
C ALA A 334 -0.47 -36.98 19.45
N LYS A 335 -1.55 -36.51 20.07
CA LYS A 335 -2.73 -37.35 20.38
C LYS A 335 -3.63 -37.61 19.16
N MET A 336 -3.48 -36.83 18.10
CA MET A 336 -4.20 -37.00 16.84
C MET A 336 -3.42 -37.83 15.81
N ARG A 337 -2.24 -38.35 16.14
CA ARG A 337 -1.50 -39.27 15.25
C ARG A 337 -2.37 -40.47 14.85
N GLY A 338 -2.30 -40.85 13.59
CA GLY A 338 -3.18 -41.85 12.98
C GLY A 338 -4.52 -41.30 12.47
N ARG A 339 -4.77 -39.99 12.61
CA ARG A 339 -5.97 -39.31 12.12
C ARG A 339 -5.59 -38.26 11.08
N VAL A 340 -6.50 -37.98 10.16
CA VAL A 340 -6.40 -36.80 9.30
C VAL A 340 -6.88 -35.61 10.11
N VAL A 341 -6.12 -34.51 10.12
CA VAL A 341 -6.46 -33.30 10.87
C VAL A 341 -6.64 -32.14 9.91
N VAL A 342 -7.71 -31.36 10.09
CA VAL A 342 -7.88 -30.07 9.42
C VAL A 342 -7.89 -28.97 10.49
N LEU A 343 -6.90 -28.09 10.45
CA LEU A 343 -6.90 -26.87 11.25
C LEU A 343 -7.67 -25.80 10.48
N ASP A 344 -8.76 -25.30 11.06
CA ASP A 344 -9.61 -24.25 10.53
C ASP A 344 -9.31 -22.95 11.27
N PHE A 345 -8.47 -22.09 10.69
CA PHE A 345 -8.11 -20.80 11.29
C PHE A 345 -9.22 -19.78 11.04
N TRP A 346 -9.76 -19.20 12.10
CA TRP A 346 -10.91 -18.31 12.04
C TRP A 346 -10.88 -17.17 13.08
N ALA A 347 -11.80 -16.21 12.94
CA ALA A 347 -12.02 -15.15 13.92
C ALA A 347 -13.49 -14.68 13.92
N VAL A 348 -13.96 -14.14 15.04
CA VAL A 348 -15.37 -13.69 15.21
C VAL A 348 -15.79 -12.59 14.23
N TRP A 349 -14.85 -11.75 13.81
CA TRP A 349 -15.09 -10.66 12.85
C TRP A 349 -14.94 -11.09 11.39
N CYS A 350 -14.51 -12.33 11.13
CA CYS A 350 -14.21 -12.82 9.80
C CYS A 350 -15.48 -13.32 9.09
N GLY A 351 -16.10 -12.44 8.30
CA GLY A 351 -17.29 -12.79 7.49
C GLY A 351 -17.11 -14.03 6.59
N PRO A 352 -16.01 -14.16 5.82
CA PRO A 352 -15.77 -15.36 5.03
C PRO A 352 -15.61 -16.64 5.86
N CYS A 353 -15.09 -16.55 7.09
CA CYS A 353 -14.98 -17.69 8.01
C CYS A 353 -16.38 -18.17 8.44
N VAL A 354 -17.26 -17.23 8.82
CA VAL A 354 -18.65 -17.54 9.19
C VAL A 354 -19.39 -18.21 8.03
N ALA A 355 -19.17 -17.76 6.80
CA ALA A 355 -19.74 -18.39 5.60
C ALA A 355 -19.20 -19.82 5.36
N SER A 356 -18.02 -20.14 5.88
CA SER A 356 -17.35 -21.45 5.76
C SER A 356 -17.87 -22.48 6.78
N PHE A 357 -18.29 -22.05 7.97
CA PHE A 357 -18.67 -22.94 9.08
C PHE A 357 -19.64 -24.07 8.70
N PRO A 358 -20.75 -23.84 7.96
CA PRO A 358 -21.66 -24.94 7.61
C PRO A 358 -21.05 -25.99 6.69
N ARG A 359 -19.96 -25.67 5.98
CA ARG A 359 -19.23 -26.61 5.12
C ARG A 359 -18.20 -27.38 5.92
N MET A 360 -17.48 -26.71 6.81
CA MET A 360 -16.52 -27.34 7.72
C MET A 360 -17.21 -28.28 8.72
N GLN A 361 -18.35 -27.87 9.26
CA GLN A 361 -19.17 -28.71 10.15
C GLN A 361 -19.65 -29.97 9.42
N ARG A 362 -20.14 -29.85 8.17
CA ARG A 362 -20.52 -31.02 7.36
C ARG A 362 -19.34 -31.94 7.05
N LEU A 363 -18.19 -31.37 6.69
CA LEU A 363 -16.96 -32.15 6.45
C LEU A 363 -16.57 -32.94 7.71
N HIS A 364 -16.64 -32.30 8.88
CA HIS A 364 -16.39 -32.96 10.16
C HIS A 364 -17.36 -34.10 10.42
N GLU A 365 -18.66 -33.86 10.31
CA GLU A 365 -19.71 -34.87 10.54
C GLU A 365 -19.61 -36.06 9.58
N GLU A 366 -19.30 -35.80 8.30
CA GLU A 366 -19.18 -36.82 7.27
C GLU A 366 -18.04 -37.80 7.56
N PHE A 367 -16.85 -37.29 7.94
CA PHE A 367 -15.63 -38.10 8.03
C PHE A 367 -15.11 -38.33 9.45
N ALA A 368 -15.75 -37.80 10.50
CA ALA A 368 -15.27 -37.99 11.88
C ALA A 368 -15.16 -39.47 12.28
N ALA A 369 -16.10 -40.31 11.80
CA ALA A 369 -16.09 -41.75 12.04
C ALA A 369 -14.93 -42.47 11.32
N ASP A 370 -14.51 -41.95 10.17
CA ASP A 370 -13.43 -42.51 9.34
C ASP A 370 -12.03 -42.04 9.75
N GLY A 371 -11.97 -41.17 10.78
CA GLY A 371 -10.72 -40.72 11.37
C GLY A 371 -10.33 -39.27 11.04
N LEU A 372 -11.25 -38.44 10.57
CA LEU A 372 -11.04 -36.98 10.47
C LEU A 372 -11.21 -36.30 11.84
N VAL A 373 -10.37 -35.30 12.10
CA VAL A 373 -10.56 -34.33 13.19
C VAL A 373 -10.46 -32.93 12.61
N VAL A 374 -11.51 -32.13 12.75
CA VAL A 374 -11.44 -30.69 12.47
C VAL A 374 -11.15 -29.97 13.78
N VAL A 375 -10.24 -29.00 13.77
CA VAL A 375 -9.92 -28.17 14.94
C VAL A 375 -10.04 -26.72 14.52
N GLY A 376 -10.97 -25.99 15.13
CA GLY A 376 -11.05 -24.54 14.96
C GLY A 376 -9.93 -23.87 15.77
N ALA A 377 -9.11 -23.07 15.10
CA ALA A 377 -8.00 -22.34 15.68
C ALA A 377 -8.27 -20.83 15.58
N THR A 378 -8.24 -20.14 16.72
CA THR A 378 -8.38 -18.67 16.79
C THR A 378 -7.22 -18.07 17.60
N GLU A 379 -7.10 -16.74 17.60
CA GLU A 379 -6.23 -16.00 18.51
C GLU A 379 -7.08 -15.21 19.53
N TRP A 380 -6.43 -14.61 20.52
CA TRP A 380 -7.03 -13.58 21.37
C TRP A 380 -7.17 -12.28 20.57
N TYR A 381 -8.39 -11.82 20.40
CA TYR A 381 -8.74 -10.61 19.64
C TYR A 381 -9.39 -9.51 20.51
N GLY A 382 -9.64 -9.77 21.79
CA GLY A 382 -10.23 -8.80 22.72
C GLY A 382 -11.71 -8.57 22.45
N TYR A 383 -12.48 -9.66 22.45
CA TYR A 383 -13.93 -9.62 22.27
C TYR A 383 -14.66 -10.05 23.53
N ARG A 384 -15.75 -9.37 23.85
CA ARG A 384 -16.72 -9.82 24.85
C ARG A 384 -18.09 -10.05 24.22
N TRP A 385 -18.92 -10.81 24.89
CA TRP A 385 -20.32 -10.93 24.50
C TRP A 385 -21.10 -9.67 24.89
N ASP A 386 -21.98 -9.21 24.00
CA ASP A 386 -22.98 -8.21 24.33
C ASP A 386 -24.37 -8.85 24.33
N ASP A 387 -24.97 -8.98 25.51
CA ASP A 387 -26.30 -9.58 25.68
C ASP A 387 -27.42 -8.78 25.03
N THR A 388 -27.24 -7.47 24.83
CA THR A 388 -28.27 -6.61 24.24
C THR A 388 -28.27 -6.75 22.72
N LEU A 389 -27.08 -6.85 22.14
CA LEU A 389 -26.90 -7.00 20.69
C LEU A 389 -26.87 -8.46 20.25
N ASP A 390 -26.84 -9.39 21.20
CA ASP A 390 -26.69 -10.84 21.03
C ASP A 390 -25.56 -11.22 20.06
N LYS A 391 -24.41 -10.56 20.24
CA LYS A 391 -23.24 -10.73 19.37
C LYS A 391 -21.93 -10.37 20.09
N PRO A 392 -20.77 -10.83 19.60
CA PRO A 392 -19.49 -10.37 20.10
C PRO A 392 -19.23 -8.90 19.71
N VAL A 393 -18.69 -8.12 20.66
CA VAL A 393 -18.25 -6.73 20.45
C VAL A 393 -16.81 -6.57 20.90
N GLN A 394 -16.06 -5.71 20.21
CA GLN A 394 -14.67 -5.43 20.56
C GLN A 394 -14.65 -4.69 21.90
N ASP A 395 -13.82 -5.16 22.82
CA ASP A 395 -13.64 -4.53 24.12
C ASP A 395 -12.43 -3.60 24.07
N GLU A 396 -12.66 -2.29 24.24
CA GLU A 396 -11.59 -1.28 24.21
C GLU A 396 -10.67 -1.40 25.43
N GLU A 397 -11.12 -2.01 26.53
CA GLU A 397 -10.33 -2.24 27.75
C GLU A 397 -9.41 -3.48 27.63
N GLU A 398 -9.64 -4.38 26.67
CA GLU A 398 -8.89 -5.65 26.49
C GLU A 398 -7.87 -5.64 25.35
N ARG A 399 -7.51 -4.48 24.78
CA ARG A 399 -6.40 -4.41 23.81
C ARG A 399 -5.00 -4.67 24.42
N GLY A 400 -4.92 -4.91 25.73
CA GLY A 400 -3.70 -5.25 26.49
C GLY A 400 -3.79 -6.63 27.16
N GLU A 401 -2.65 -7.10 27.69
CA GLU A 401 -2.49 -8.40 28.36
C GLU A 401 -3.60 -8.71 29.37
N ALA A 402 -3.96 -10.00 29.46
CA ALA A 402 -5.00 -10.57 30.31
C ALA A 402 -5.19 -9.87 31.67
N ASP A 403 -6.45 -9.53 32.00
CA ASP A 403 -6.83 -8.96 33.29
C ASP A 403 -6.75 -9.99 34.45
N GLU A 404 -7.12 -9.57 35.66
CA GLU A 404 -7.16 -10.44 36.85
C GLU A 404 -8.07 -11.69 36.70
N SER A 405 -8.95 -11.73 35.70
CA SER A 405 -9.86 -12.84 35.38
C SER A 405 -9.39 -13.74 34.23
N GLY A 406 -8.26 -13.42 33.61
CA GLY A 406 -7.79 -14.06 32.38
C GLY A 406 -8.70 -13.77 31.18
N HIS A 407 -8.55 -14.53 30.09
CA HIS A 407 -9.39 -14.40 28.90
C HIS A 407 -10.83 -14.99 29.05
N SER A 408 -11.37 -15.03 30.28
CA SER A 408 -12.63 -15.70 30.58
C SER A 408 -13.84 -15.09 29.84
N ARG A 409 -13.86 -13.77 29.65
CA ARG A 409 -14.92 -13.07 28.90
C ARG A 409 -14.89 -13.38 27.42
N GLU A 410 -13.69 -13.38 26.83
CA GLU A 410 -13.52 -13.74 25.42
C GLU A 410 -13.85 -15.22 25.17
N VAL A 411 -13.47 -16.13 26.06
CA VAL A 411 -13.89 -17.52 26.01
C VAL A 411 -15.42 -17.66 26.04
N ASN A 412 -16.12 -16.88 26.87
CA ASN A 412 -17.59 -16.88 26.88
C ASN A 412 -18.16 -16.40 25.54
N ALA A 413 -17.61 -15.32 24.99
CA ALA A 413 -18.03 -14.76 23.71
C ALA A 413 -17.84 -15.78 22.57
N LEU A 414 -16.67 -16.42 22.51
CA LEU A 414 -16.34 -17.44 21.51
C LEU A 414 -17.31 -18.63 21.59
N ARG A 415 -17.59 -19.15 22.79
CA ARG A 415 -18.54 -20.27 22.98
C ARG A 415 -19.93 -19.94 22.48
N ARG A 416 -20.45 -18.74 22.81
CA ARG A 416 -21.78 -18.31 22.37
C ARG A 416 -21.83 -18.07 20.87
N PHE A 417 -20.78 -17.50 20.30
CA PHE A 417 -20.67 -17.27 18.87
C PHE A 417 -20.69 -18.58 18.07
N LEU A 418 -19.88 -19.56 18.48
CA LEU A 418 -19.86 -20.87 17.82
C LEU A 418 -21.19 -21.60 17.95
N ALA A 419 -21.87 -21.49 19.10
CA ALA A 419 -23.20 -22.05 19.29
C ALA A 419 -24.25 -21.41 18.37
N GLN A 420 -24.19 -20.09 18.12
CA GLN A 420 -25.07 -19.41 17.15
C GLN A 420 -24.83 -19.85 15.71
N HIS A 421 -23.65 -20.43 15.41
CA HIS A 421 -23.24 -20.85 14.08
C HIS A 421 -23.17 -22.38 13.90
N ASP A 422 -23.72 -23.14 14.85
CA ASP A 422 -23.78 -24.61 14.83
C ASP A 422 -22.40 -25.29 14.66
N VAL A 423 -21.33 -24.69 15.20
CA VAL A 423 -19.98 -25.26 15.16
C VAL A 423 -19.71 -26.08 16.42
N SER A 424 -19.40 -27.37 16.25
CA SER A 424 -19.21 -28.31 17.37
C SER A 424 -17.88 -29.04 17.41
N TYR A 425 -17.06 -28.94 16.36
CA TYR A 425 -15.71 -29.51 16.37
C TYR A 425 -14.79 -28.79 17.38
N PRO A 426 -13.76 -29.48 17.93
CA PRO A 426 -12.86 -28.94 18.94
C PRO A 426 -12.27 -27.56 18.60
N GLN A 427 -12.03 -26.75 19.63
CA GLN A 427 -11.59 -25.36 19.48
C GLN A 427 -10.43 -25.02 20.40
N ILE A 428 -9.43 -24.33 19.86
CA ILE A 428 -8.23 -23.89 20.55
C ILE A 428 -7.94 -22.41 20.26
N VAL A 429 -7.49 -21.69 21.28
CA VAL A 429 -6.89 -20.37 21.11
C VAL A 429 -5.37 -20.49 21.08
N LEU A 430 -4.76 -20.13 19.96
CA LEU A 430 -3.32 -20.20 19.70
C LEU A 430 -2.62 -18.88 20.03
N SER A 431 -1.34 -18.97 20.38
CA SER A 431 -0.48 -17.79 20.42
C SER A 431 -0.11 -17.32 19.02
N LYS A 432 0.25 -16.05 18.89
CA LYS A 432 0.67 -15.48 17.60
C LYS A 432 1.86 -16.20 16.98
N SER A 433 2.79 -16.70 17.80
CA SER A 433 3.95 -17.44 17.33
C SER A 433 3.57 -18.76 16.67
N VAL A 434 2.58 -19.49 17.21
CA VAL A 434 2.09 -20.74 16.62
C VAL A 434 1.34 -20.44 15.31
N THR A 435 0.46 -19.44 15.29
CA THR A 435 -0.26 -19.05 14.06
C THR A 435 0.71 -18.63 12.94
N ASN A 436 1.77 -17.90 13.27
CA ASN A 436 2.81 -17.52 12.32
C ASN A 436 3.61 -18.73 11.79
N ALA A 437 3.84 -19.77 12.61
CA ALA A 437 4.51 -21.00 12.17
C ALA A 437 3.73 -21.77 11.11
N TYR A 438 2.41 -21.55 11.02
CA TYR A 438 1.56 -22.07 9.96
C TYR A 438 1.39 -21.11 8.76
N GLY A 439 2.00 -19.92 8.82
CA GLY A 439 1.93 -18.95 7.72
C GLY A 439 0.56 -18.28 7.56
N VAL A 440 -0.22 -18.20 8.63
CA VAL A 440 -1.59 -17.68 8.58
C VAL A 440 -1.54 -16.15 8.58
N GLU A 441 -1.56 -15.56 7.39
CA GLU A 441 -1.70 -14.11 7.19
C GLU A 441 -3.17 -13.70 6.97
N TYR A 442 -3.95 -14.55 6.29
CA TYR A 442 -5.35 -14.28 5.92
C TYR A 442 -6.29 -15.32 6.54
N LEU A 443 -7.52 -14.90 6.79
CA LEU A 443 -8.58 -15.77 7.30
C LEU A 443 -9.75 -15.89 6.29
N PRO A 444 -10.38 -17.07 6.18
CA PRO A 444 -9.96 -18.32 6.82
C PRO A 444 -8.73 -18.92 6.13
N THR A 445 -7.95 -19.68 6.89
CA THR A 445 -6.91 -20.57 6.37
C THR A 445 -7.18 -21.99 6.85
N PHE A 446 -7.09 -22.97 5.96
CA PHE A 446 -7.25 -24.39 6.28
C PHE A 446 -5.92 -25.10 6.08
N VAL A 447 -5.46 -25.84 7.09
CA VAL A 447 -4.25 -26.68 7.00
C VAL A 447 -4.65 -28.13 7.12
N VAL A 448 -4.36 -28.93 6.09
CA VAL A 448 -4.65 -30.37 6.06
C VAL A 448 -3.40 -31.15 6.42
N ILE A 449 -3.51 -32.01 7.43
CA ILE A 449 -2.43 -32.81 7.99
C ILE A 449 -2.83 -34.28 7.87
N ASP A 450 -1.93 -35.13 7.38
CA ASP A 450 -2.19 -36.57 7.25
C ASP A 450 -2.03 -37.34 8.57
N ARG A 451 -2.28 -38.66 8.52
CA ARG A 451 -2.18 -39.58 9.66
C ARG A 451 -0.78 -39.62 10.26
N GLN A 452 0.25 -39.33 9.47
CA GLN A 452 1.65 -39.27 9.87
C GLN A 452 2.04 -37.86 10.36
N GLY A 453 1.07 -36.97 10.55
CA GLY A 453 1.28 -35.61 11.06
C GLY A 453 2.10 -34.72 10.12
N VAL A 454 2.08 -35.02 8.82
CA VAL A 454 2.72 -34.22 7.77
C VAL A 454 1.68 -33.30 7.15
N VAL A 455 2.04 -32.03 6.93
CA VAL A 455 1.15 -31.08 6.24
C VAL A 455 1.07 -31.46 4.77
N ARG A 456 -0.13 -31.69 4.26
CA ARG A 456 -0.37 -32.08 2.86
C ARG A 456 -0.78 -30.91 1.99
N GLN A 457 -1.52 -29.95 2.55
CA GLN A 457 -1.96 -28.77 1.81
C GLN A 457 -2.36 -27.65 2.77
N VAL A 458 -2.13 -26.40 2.33
CA VAL A 458 -2.65 -25.19 2.97
C VAL A 458 -3.56 -24.45 1.98
N PHE A 459 -4.73 -24.02 2.43
CA PHE A 459 -5.71 -23.27 1.65
C PHE A 459 -6.02 -21.94 2.32
N THR A 460 -5.97 -20.82 1.59
CA THR A 460 -6.08 -19.46 2.16
C THR A 460 -7.37 -18.72 1.77
N SER A 461 -8.41 -19.45 1.33
CA SER A 461 -9.68 -18.83 0.93
C SER A 461 -10.90 -19.71 1.17
N ALA A 462 -12.06 -19.10 1.46
CA ALA A 462 -13.33 -19.80 1.67
C ALA A 462 -14.11 -20.12 0.37
N SER A 463 -13.46 -20.17 -0.80
CA SER A 463 -14.17 -20.32 -2.09
C SER A 463 -14.82 -21.70 -2.24
N ASP A 464 -15.82 -21.82 -3.13
CA ASP A 464 -16.43 -23.12 -3.47
C ASP A 464 -15.41 -24.11 -4.03
N THR A 465 -14.48 -23.61 -4.84
CA THR A 465 -13.39 -24.41 -5.39
C THR A 465 -12.48 -24.92 -4.28
N THR A 466 -12.15 -24.07 -3.31
CA THR A 466 -11.36 -24.46 -2.14
C THR A 466 -12.04 -25.56 -1.35
N HIS A 467 -13.32 -25.42 -1.03
CA HIS A 467 -14.05 -26.40 -0.24
C HIS A 467 -14.16 -27.77 -0.96
N ARG A 468 -14.36 -27.77 -2.28
CA ARG A 468 -14.34 -29.01 -3.06
C ARG A 468 -12.97 -29.68 -3.03
N ALA A 469 -11.90 -28.92 -3.23
CA ALA A 469 -10.54 -29.43 -3.18
C ALA A 469 -10.17 -29.97 -1.79
N LEU A 470 -10.57 -29.25 -0.73
CA LEU A 470 -10.42 -29.67 0.66
C LEU A 470 -11.13 -31.00 0.92
N HIS A 471 -12.39 -31.12 0.52
CA HIS A 471 -13.18 -32.35 0.68
C HIS A 471 -12.54 -33.53 -0.05
N GLN A 472 -12.16 -33.35 -1.32
CA GLN A 472 -11.50 -34.39 -2.13
C GLN A 472 -10.18 -34.85 -1.52
N LEU A 473 -9.35 -33.92 -1.04
CA LEU A 473 -8.07 -34.24 -0.41
C LEU A 473 -8.29 -35.00 0.91
N VAL A 474 -9.22 -34.56 1.74
CA VAL A 474 -9.53 -35.26 2.99
C VAL A 474 -10.00 -36.68 2.71
N ALA A 475 -10.92 -36.86 1.76
CA ALA A 475 -11.38 -38.19 1.37
C ALA A 475 -10.23 -39.10 0.92
N SER A 476 -9.31 -38.60 0.07
CA SER A 476 -8.18 -39.42 -0.39
C SER A 476 -7.22 -39.78 0.74
N LEU A 477 -6.95 -38.85 1.67
CA LEU A 477 -6.07 -39.12 2.83
C LEU A 477 -6.66 -40.13 3.83
N LEU A 478 -7.99 -40.26 3.87
CA LEU A 478 -8.67 -41.24 4.71
C LEU A 478 -8.63 -42.65 4.09
N GLU A 479 -8.53 -42.74 2.77
CA GLU A 479 -8.34 -43.99 2.01
C GLU A 479 -6.88 -44.49 2.03
N GLU A 480 -5.90 -43.61 2.27
CA GLU A 480 -4.49 -43.98 2.47
C GLU A 480 -4.35 -44.85 3.75
N GLU A 481 -3.89 -46.10 3.60
CA GLU A 481 -3.72 -47.08 4.70
C GLU A 481 -2.72 -46.63 5.78
#